data_AF-A0A103PTK1-F1
#
_entry.id   AF-A0A103PTK1-F1
#
_cell.length_a   1.000
_cell.length_b   1.000
_cell.length_c   1.000
_cell.angle_alpha   90.00
_cell.angle_beta   90.00
_cell.angle_gamma   90.00
#
_symmetry.space_group_name_H-M   'P 1'
#
loop_
_entity.id
_entity.type
_entity.pdbx_description
1 polymer ?
#
loop_
_entity_poly.entity_id
_entity_poly.type
_entity_poly.pdbx_seq_one_letter_code
_entity_poly.pdbx_strand_id
1 'polypeptide(L)' 'MSKKEGVLPNMEFEQDPVQILDALMPLYLNNQSLRALQESLASELAARMNAMSNAIDNAITSEILEIELHCFLLLNS' A
#
# COMPACT_ATOMS: atom_id res chain seq x y z
N MET A 1 -32.52 -18.68 13.34
CA MET A 1 -31.34 -19.57 13.33
C MET A 1 -30.09 -18.68 13.30
N SER A 2 -29.54 -18.36 14.47
CA SER A 2 -28.34 -17.53 14.60
C SER A 2 -27.13 -18.44 14.50
N LYS A 3 -26.43 -18.40 13.37
CA LYS A 3 -25.19 -19.15 13.15
C LYS A 3 -24.11 -18.46 13.98
N LYS A 4 -23.80 -19.00 15.17
CA LYS A 4 -22.64 -18.60 15.97
C LYS A 4 -21.43 -19.31 15.39
N GLU A 5 -20.66 -18.58 14.58
CA GLU A 5 -19.34 -19.00 14.13
C GLU A 5 -18.37 -19.03 15.32
N GLY A 6 -17.77 -20.21 15.55
CA GLY A 6 -16.42 -20.34 16.07
C GLY A 6 -16.18 -19.99 17.54
N VAL A 7 -16.80 -20.71 18.47
CA VAL A 7 -16.11 -21.02 19.73
C VAL A 7 -15.87 -22.52 19.71
N LEU A 8 -14.61 -22.94 19.76
CA LEU A 8 -14.27 -24.35 19.90
C LEU A 8 -15.13 -24.89 21.06
N PRO A 9 -15.89 -25.98 20.86
CA PRO A 9 -16.91 -26.41 21.82
C PRO A 9 -16.36 -26.76 23.22
N ASN A 10 -15.04 -26.73 23.38
CA ASN A 10 -14.30 -27.10 24.58
C ASN A 10 -13.30 -26.00 25.01
N MET A 11 -13.47 -24.75 24.59
CA MET A 11 -12.58 -23.65 24.97
C MET A 11 -12.90 -23.19 26.40
N GLU A 12 -12.22 -23.79 27.37
CA GLU A 12 -12.25 -23.36 28.76
C GLU A 12 -11.25 -22.21 28.93
N PHE A 13 -11.76 -21.01 29.20
CA PHE A 13 -10.94 -19.84 29.46
C PHE A 13 -10.65 -19.76 30.97
N GLU A 14 -9.37 -19.68 31.34
CA GLU A 14 -8.93 -19.57 32.74
C GLU A 14 -9.32 -18.21 33.36
N GLN A 15 -9.49 -17.19 32.53
CA GLN A 15 -9.74 -15.80 32.93
C GLN A 15 -11.16 -15.37 32.56
N ASP A 16 -11.72 -14.43 33.34
CA ASP A 16 -13.00 -13.80 33.02
C ASP A 16 -12.93 -13.14 31.63
N PRO A 17 -13.97 -13.27 30.78
CA PRO A 17 -13.97 -12.76 29.41
C PRO A 17 -13.62 -11.27 29.29
N VAL A 18 -13.90 -10.45 30.31
CA VAL A 18 -13.54 -9.03 30.31
C VAL A 18 -12.02 -8.84 30.38
N GLN A 19 -11.32 -9.63 31.20
CA GLN A 19 -9.86 -9.53 31.37
C GLN A 19 -9.12 -9.94 30.10
N ILE A 20 -9.64 -10.94 29.38
CA ILE A 20 -9.08 -11.38 28.10
C ILE A 20 -9.22 -10.27 27.06
N LEU A 21 -10.39 -9.62 27.01
CA LEU A 21 -10.62 -8.52 26.07
C LEU A 21 -9.73 -7.31 26.38
N ASP A 22 -9.54 -6.99 27.66
CA ASP A 22 -8.65 -5.91 28.10
C ASP A 22 -7.18 -6.16 27.73
N ALA A 23 -6.74 -7.43 27.71
CA ALA A 23 -5.41 -7.79 27.23
C ALA A 23 -5.31 -7.81 25.69
N LEU A 24 -6.38 -8.21 25.00
CA LEU A 24 -6.40 -8.35 23.54
C LEU A 24 -6.54 -7.01 22.83
N MET A 25 -7.33 -6.08 23.36
CA MET A 25 -7.54 -4.75 22.79
C MET A 25 -6.23 -3.99 22.51
N PRO A 26 -5.32 -3.79 23.48
CA PRO A 26 -4.07 -3.07 23.23
C PRO A 26 -3.17 -3.80 22.21
N LEU A 27 -3.16 -5.13 22.21
CA LEU A 27 -2.45 -5.94 21.20
C LEU A 27 -3.02 -5.72 19.80
N TYR A 28 -4.35 -5.72 19.66
CA TYR A 28 -5.02 -5.49 18.38
C TYR A 28 -4.75 -4.08 17.86
N LEU A 29 -4.92 -3.07 18.70
CA LEU A 29 -4.69 -1.66 18.32
C LEU A 29 -3.23 -1.41 17.92
N ASN A 30 -2.27 -2.00 18.64
CA ASN A 30 -0.85 -1.89 18.28
C ASN A 30 -0.59 -2.49 16.89
N ASN A 31 -1.13 -3.68 16.63
CA ASN A 31 -1.00 -4.33 15.33
C ASN A 31 -1.67 -3.54 14.20
N GLN A 32 -2.85 -2.96 14.44
CA GLN A 32 -3.53 -2.13 13.45
C GLN A 32 -2.75 -0.85 13.15
N SER A 33 -2.17 -0.21 14.17
CA SER A 33 -1.31 0.97 14.00
C SER A 33 -0.07 0.64 13.17
N LEU A 34 0.60 -0.48 13.48
CA LEU A 34 1.76 -0.94 12.70
C LEU A 34 1.41 -1.22 11.23
N ARG A 35 0.28 -1.89 10.99
CA ARG A 35 -0.20 -2.15 9.62
C ARG A 35 -0.48 -0.86 8.86
N ALA A 36 -1.17 0.10 9.47
CA ALA A 36 -1.44 1.40 8.85
C ALA A 36 -0.16 2.15 8.47
N LEU A 37 0.87 2.11 9.33
CA LEU A 37 2.17 2.72 9.03
C LEU A 37 2.88 2.00 7.86
N GLN A 38 2.86 0.68 7.83
CA GLN A 38 3.46 -0.10 6.75
C GLN A 38 2.78 0.16 5.40
N GLU A 39 1.44 0.22 5.39
CA GLU A 39 0.66 0.54 4.19
C GLU A 39 0.93 1.98 3.72
N SER A 40 1.01 2.95 4.63
CA SER A 40 1.35 4.34 4.31
C SER A 40 2.74 4.45 3.66
N LEU A 41 3.74 3.77 4.21
CA LEU A 41 5.11 3.78 3.66
C LEU A 41 5.16 3.10 2.29
N ALA A 42 4.47 1.98 2.12
CA ALA A 42 4.37 1.29 0.83
C ALA A 42 3.69 2.20 -0.22
N SER A 43 2.63 2.93 0.18
CA SER A 43 1.94 3.88 -0.69
C SER A 43 2.84 5.05 -1.09
N GLU A 44 3.64 5.60 -0.16
CA GLU A 44 4.62 6.64 -0.45
C GLU A 44 5.68 6.17 -1.46
N LEU A 45 6.25 4.99 -1.23
CA LEU A 45 7.24 4.38 -2.14
C LEU A 45 6.64 4.16 -3.53
N ALA A 46 5.43 3.62 -3.63
CA ALA A 46 4.74 3.45 -4.89
C ALA A 46 4.48 4.79 -5.59
N ALA A 47 4.01 5.81 -4.86
CA ALA A 47 3.80 7.15 -5.40
C ALA A 47 5.11 7.78 -5.91
N ARG A 48 6.21 7.61 -5.17
CA ARG A 48 7.55 8.09 -5.56
C ARG A 48 8.05 7.36 -6.81
N MET A 49 7.90 6.05 -6.88
CA MET A 49 8.25 5.25 -8.06
C MET A 49 7.44 5.68 -9.28
N ASN A 50 6.13 5.88 -9.12
CA ASN A 50 5.26 6.34 -10.20
C ASN A 50 5.64 7.76 -10.67
N ALA A 51 5.91 8.68 -9.74
CA ALA A 51 6.37 10.03 -10.08
C ALA A 51 7.69 10.00 -10.86
N MET A 52 8.63 9.13 -10.45
CA MET A 52 9.90 8.94 -11.14
C MET A 52 9.71 8.31 -12.52
N SER A 53 8.88 7.28 -12.65
CA SER A 53 8.53 6.67 -13.95
C SER A 53 7.94 7.70 -14.89
N ASN A 54 6.94 8.46 -14.43
CA ASN A 54 6.32 9.52 -15.22
C ASN A 54 7.32 10.60 -15.65
N ALA A 55 8.26 10.99 -14.78
CA ALA A 55 9.31 11.94 -15.14
C ALA A 55 10.26 11.39 -16.22
N ILE A 56 10.62 10.11 -16.13
CA ILE A 56 11.45 9.42 -17.13
C ILE A 56 10.70 9.30 -18.46
N ASP A 57 9.44 8.85 -18.44
CA ASP A 57 8.61 8.70 -19.64
C ASP A 57 8.41 10.04 -20.35
N ASN A 58 8.19 11.12 -19.59
CA ASN A 58 8.07 12.47 -20.12
C ASN A 58 9.40 12.99 -20.71
N ALA A 59 10.53 12.73 -20.05
CA ALA A 59 11.85 13.13 -20.55
C ALA A 59 12.20 12.40 -21.86
N ILE A 60 12.00 11.08 -21.89
CA ILE A 60 12.25 10.25 -23.08
C ILE A 60 11.36 10.71 -24.24
N THR A 61 10.06 10.89 -24.00
CA THR A 61 9.12 11.30 -25.06
C THR A 61 9.46 12.69 -25.60
N SER A 62 9.83 13.63 -24.73
CA SER A 62 10.18 14.99 -25.15
C SER A 62 11.49 15.03 -25.93
N GLU A 63 12.53 14.34 -25.46
CA GLU A 63 13.83 14.28 -26.13
C GLU A 63 13.75 13.56 -27.48
N ILE A 64 13.01 12.45 -27.58
CA ILE A 64 12.80 11.73 -28.84
C ILE A 64 12.05 12.60 -29.84
N LEU A 65 10.98 13.27 -29.42
CA LEU A 65 10.19 14.14 -30.31
C LEU A 65 11.02 15.35 -30.80
N GLU A 66 11.89 15.91 -29.96
CA GLU A 66 12.80 16.98 -30.37
C GLU A 66 13.81 16.51 -31.42
N ILE A 67 14.42 15.33 -31.23
CA ILE A 67 15.37 14.76 -32.21
C ILE A 67 14.65 14.43 -33.52
N GLU A 68 13.45 13.86 -33.45
CA GLU A 68 12.66 13.48 -34.62
C GLU A 68 12.23 14.72 -35.43
N LEU A 69 11.81 15.79 -34.75
CA LEU A 69 11.47 17.07 -35.39
C LEU A 69 12.71 17.73 -36.00
N HIS A 70 13.85 17.71 -35.32
CA HIS A 70 15.10 18.26 -35.82
C HIS A 70 15.59 17.53 -37.08
N CYS A 71 15.59 16.19 -37.05
CA CYS A 71 15.94 15.36 -38.20
C CYS A 71 14.97 15.59 -39.38
N PHE A 72 13.67 15.70 -39.11
CA PHE A 72 12.68 15.99 -40.15
C PHE A 72 12.91 17.34 -40.82
N LEU A 73 13.21 18.39 -40.05
CA LEU A 73 13.50 19.73 -40.60
C LEU A 73 14.81 19.74 -41.43
N LEU A 74 15.83 18.99 -41.01
CA LEU A 74 17.09 18.85 -41.76
C LEU A 74 16.93 18.06 -43.06
N LEU A 75 16.03 17.06 -43.09
CA LEU A 75 15.76 16.23 -44.26
C LEU A 75 14.82 16.90 -45.28
N ASN A 76 14.04 17.90 -44.86
CA ASN A 76 13.09 18.64 -45.71
C ASN A 76 13.51 20.08 -46.04
N SER A 77 14.74 20.49 -45.67
CA SER A 77 15.38 21.73 -46.17
C SER A 77 16.26 21.44 -47.37
#